data_AF-A0A2I0J142-F1
#
_entry.id   AF-A0A2I0J142-F1
#
_cell.length_a   1.000
_cell.length_b   1.000
_cell.length_c   1.000
_cell.angle_alpha   90.00
_cell.angle_beta   90.00
_cell.angle_gamma   90.00
#
_symmetry.space_group_name_H-M   'P 1'
#
loop_
_entity.id
_entity.type
_entity.pdbx_description
1 polymer ?
#
loop_
_entity_poly.entity_id
_entity_poly.type
_entity_poly.pdbx_seq_one_letter_code
_entity_poly.pdbx_strand_id
1 'polypeptide(L)'
;MDLVAVDWFKDTKRMDHVARRKGCAAQVAAEKGFFSLVVNLQVPGSTHYSMVFYFVMKELVTGSLLQCFVNGDDEFRNSRLKLIPSVPKGSWIVRQSVGSTPCLLGKAVDCNYIRCRNYLEIDVDIGSSTVANGVLGLANTTDELPERLIGAVRVSHLELSSAIVPELPTESP
;
A
#
# COMPACT_ATOMS: atom_id res chain seq x y z
N MET A 1 12.28 -2.58 -10.16
CA MET A 1 11.69 -2.64 -8.81
C MET A 1 10.93 -3.93 -8.78
N ASP A 2 11.17 -4.75 -7.77
CA ASP A 2 10.70 -6.13 -7.74
C ASP A 2 9.92 -6.36 -6.46
N LEU A 3 8.79 -7.08 -6.55
CA LEU A 3 8.08 -7.55 -5.37
C LEU A 3 8.85 -8.72 -4.76
N VAL A 4 9.41 -8.55 -3.57
CA VAL A 4 10.26 -9.57 -2.93
C VAL A 4 9.56 -10.36 -1.84
N ALA A 5 8.49 -9.81 -1.26
CA ALA A 5 7.73 -10.45 -0.21
C ALA A 5 6.31 -9.87 -0.16
N VAL A 6 5.39 -10.69 0.35
CA VAL A 6 4.04 -10.28 0.73
C VAL A 6 3.76 -10.85 2.10
N ASP A 7 3.41 -9.99 3.06
CA ASP A 7 2.92 -10.44 4.37
C ASP A 7 1.38 -10.34 4.41
N TRP A 8 0.74 -11.31 5.05
CA TRP A 8 -0.70 -11.35 5.28
C TRP A 8 -0.96 -11.38 6.79
N PHE A 9 -1.37 -10.24 7.33
CA PHE A 9 -1.49 -10.03 8.76
C PHE A 9 -2.93 -9.86 9.22
N LYS A 10 -3.15 -10.19 10.50
CA LYS A 10 -4.38 -9.87 11.22
C LYS A 10 -4.08 -9.40 12.65
N ASP A 11 -4.89 -8.49 13.17
CA ASP A 11 -4.91 -8.12 14.57
C ASP A 11 -6.31 -7.63 14.99
N THR A 12 -6.50 -7.45 16.29
CA THR A 12 -7.62 -6.74 16.91
C THR A 12 -7.56 -5.23 16.72
N LYS A 13 -6.39 -4.68 16.36
CA LYS A 13 -6.15 -3.25 16.17
C LYS A 13 -5.59 -2.95 14.78
N ARG A 14 -5.67 -1.69 14.36
CA ARG A 14 -4.99 -1.18 13.17
C ARG A 14 -3.47 -1.41 13.29
N MET A 15 -2.85 -1.82 12.20
CA MET A 15 -1.42 -2.16 12.12
C MET A 15 -0.69 -1.16 11.24
N ASP A 16 -0.30 -0.04 11.83
CA ASP A 16 0.51 1.00 11.16
C ASP A 16 2.01 0.70 11.31
N HIS A 17 2.79 1.21 10.37
CA HIS A 17 4.26 1.12 10.37
C HIS A 17 4.78 -0.33 10.48
N VAL A 18 4.21 -1.26 9.73
CA VAL A 18 4.56 -2.69 9.76
C VAL A 18 6.01 -2.97 9.34
N ALA A 19 6.66 -2.08 8.57
CA ALA A 19 8.09 -2.20 8.25
C ALA A 19 9.01 -1.98 9.47
N ARG A 20 8.48 -1.52 10.61
CA ARG A 20 9.22 -1.49 11.88
C ARG A 20 9.41 -2.89 12.49
N ARG A 21 8.64 -3.89 12.03
CA ARG A 21 8.79 -5.29 12.44
C ARG A 21 10.21 -5.78 12.16
N LYS A 22 10.89 -6.28 13.20
CA LYS A 22 12.24 -6.83 13.09
C LYS A 22 12.28 -7.96 12.07
N GLY A 23 13.27 -7.92 11.18
CA GLY A 23 13.46 -8.97 10.17
C GLY A 23 12.45 -8.95 9.03
N CYS A 24 11.59 -7.92 8.91
CA CYS A 24 10.74 -7.78 7.73
C CYS A 24 11.58 -7.56 6.46
N ALA A 25 10.98 -7.82 5.29
CA ALA A 25 11.69 -7.75 4.02
C ALA A 25 12.31 -6.38 3.73
N ALA A 26 11.71 -5.28 4.20
CA ALA A 26 12.29 -3.94 4.08
C ALA A 26 13.60 -3.78 4.87
N GLN A 27 13.69 -4.36 6.07
CA GLN A 27 14.91 -4.31 6.89
C GLN A 27 16.02 -5.17 6.27
N VAL A 28 15.69 -6.37 5.82
CA VAL A 28 16.64 -7.25 5.13
C VAL A 28 17.15 -6.62 3.83
N ALA A 29 16.27 -5.93 3.08
CA ALA A 29 16.67 -5.19 1.88
C ALA A 29 17.61 -4.03 2.23
N ALA A 30 17.31 -3.30 3.31
CA ALA A 30 18.13 -2.19 3.78
C ALA A 30 19.56 -2.62 4.18
N GLU A 31 19.71 -3.77 4.85
CA GLU A 31 21.03 -4.34 5.20
C GLU A 31 21.90 -4.64 3.96
N LYS A 32 21.25 -4.94 2.84
CA LYS A 32 21.89 -5.19 1.55
C LYS A 32 22.08 -3.93 0.71
N GLY A 33 21.77 -2.76 1.25
CA GLY A 33 21.92 -1.47 0.57
C GLY A 33 20.81 -1.14 -0.43
N PHE A 34 19.65 -1.77 -0.33
CA PHE A 34 18.50 -1.49 -1.19
C PHE A 34 17.51 -0.53 -0.52
N PHE A 35 16.66 0.09 -1.34
CA PHE A 35 15.51 0.89 -0.92
C PHE A 35 14.20 0.11 -1.13
N SER A 36 13.25 0.26 -0.22
CA SER A 36 11.93 -0.38 -0.33
C SER A 36 10.77 0.62 -0.42
N LEU A 37 9.82 0.33 -1.29
CA LEU A 37 8.46 0.88 -1.22
C LEU A 37 7.57 -0.19 -0.61
N VAL A 38 6.97 0.11 0.55
CA VAL A 38 6.09 -0.80 1.29
C VAL A 38 4.67 -0.29 1.15
N VAL A 39 3.76 -1.11 0.65
CA VAL A 39 2.34 -0.78 0.53
C VAL A 39 1.55 -1.70 1.45
N ASN A 40 0.96 -1.14 2.50
CA ASN A 40 0.16 -1.85 3.49
C ASN A 40 -1.32 -1.55 3.26
N LEU A 41 -2.04 -2.45 2.60
CA LEU A 41 -3.47 -2.32 2.40
C LEU A 41 -4.20 -2.81 3.65
N GLN A 42 -4.78 -1.88 4.41
CA GLN A 42 -5.47 -2.13 5.67
C GLN A 42 -6.98 -2.25 5.43
N VAL A 43 -7.57 -3.33 5.91
CA VAL A 43 -9.01 -3.57 5.88
C VAL A 43 -9.53 -3.56 7.31
N PRO A 44 -10.25 -2.51 7.74
CA PRO A 44 -10.80 -2.45 9.09
C PRO A 44 -12.02 -3.38 9.24
N GLY A 45 -12.29 -3.79 10.48
CA GLY A 45 -13.39 -4.68 10.82
C GLY A 45 -13.28 -5.16 12.27
N SER A 46 -14.07 -6.18 12.66
CA SER A 46 -13.89 -6.85 13.95
C SER A 46 -12.54 -7.56 14.07
N THR A 47 -11.94 -7.90 12.93
CA THR A 47 -10.53 -8.27 12.78
C THR A 47 -9.97 -7.35 11.72
N HIS A 48 -8.91 -6.62 12.07
CA HIS A 48 -8.17 -5.81 11.12
C HIS A 48 -7.24 -6.70 10.33
N TYR A 49 -7.30 -6.62 9.00
CA TYR A 49 -6.37 -7.32 8.12
C TYR A 49 -5.43 -6.35 7.43
N SER A 50 -4.19 -6.76 7.23
CA SER A 50 -3.18 -6.00 6.49
C SER A 50 -2.52 -6.89 5.44
N MET A 51 -2.59 -6.47 4.19
CA MET A 51 -1.82 -7.08 3.11
C MET A 51 -0.66 -6.18 2.73
N VAL A 52 0.55 -6.63 3.03
CA VAL A 52 1.76 -5.81 2.94
C VAL A 52 2.60 -6.26 1.77
N PHE A 53 2.82 -5.38 0.79
CA PHE A 53 3.65 -5.63 -0.38
C PHE A 53 5.00 -4.93 -0.23
N TYR A 54 6.09 -5.69 -0.34
CA TYR A 54 7.45 -5.16 -0.25
C TYR A 54 8.07 -5.09 -1.64
N PHE A 55 8.09 -3.90 -2.22
CA PHE A 55 8.76 -3.65 -3.49
C PHE A 55 10.17 -3.10 -3.24
N VAL A 56 11.18 -3.73 -3.81
CA VAL A 56 12.59 -3.39 -3.58
C VAL A 56 13.25 -2.87 -4.85
N MET A 57 14.14 -1.90 -4.69
CA MET A 57 14.97 -1.34 -5.76
C MET A 57 16.36 -1.03 -5.24
N LYS A 58 17.37 -1.09 -6.12
CA LYS A 58 18.78 -0.85 -5.74
C LYS A 58 18.97 0.54 -5.15
N GLU A 59 18.50 1.57 -5.87
CA GLU A 59 18.57 2.95 -5.42
C GLU A 59 17.44 3.76 -6.05
N LEU A 60 17.11 4.88 -5.42
CA LEU A 60 16.22 5.88 -6.00
C LEU A 60 17.00 6.66 -7.05
N VAL A 61 16.58 6.56 -8.31
CA VAL A 61 17.20 7.30 -9.41
C VAL A 61 17.03 8.80 -9.16
N THR A 62 18.14 9.53 -9.09
CA THR A 62 18.14 10.97 -8.85
C THR A 62 17.35 11.72 -9.92
N GLY A 63 16.47 12.63 -9.50
CA GLY A 63 15.60 13.40 -10.38
C GLY A 63 14.38 12.63 -10.90
N SER A 64 14.22 11.35 -10.55
CA SER A 64 13.04 10.58 -10.96
C SER A 64 11.79 11.00 -10.18
N LEU A 65 10.62 10.86 -10.82
CA LEU A 65 9.33 11.10 -10.15
C LEU A 65 9.18 10.26 -8.88
N LEU A 66 9.69 9.02 -8.88
CA LEU A 66 9.65 8.17 -7.69
C LEU A 66 10.49 8.73 -6.55
N GLN A 67 11.68 9.27 -6.83
CA GLN A 67 12.48 9.95 -5.83
C GLN A 67 11.76 11.19 -5.29
N CYS A 68 11.16 12.00 -6.18
CA CYS A 68 10.36 13.16 -5.79
C CYS A 68 9.14 12.77 -4.94
N PHE A 69 8.45 11.68 -5.29
CA PHE A 69 7.33 11.14 -4.53
C PHE A 69 7.78 10.66 -3.14
N VAL A 70 8.88 9.92 -3.07
CA VAL A 70 9.43 9.41 -1.81
C VAL A 70 9.83 10.55 -0.87
N ASN A 71 10.44 11.60 -1.39
CA ASN A 71 10.94 12.73 -0.61
C ASN A 71 9.98 13.93 -0.53
N GLY A 72 8.82 13.86 -1.20
CA GLY A 72 7.82 14.92 -1.22
C GLY A 72 7.03 15.04 0.08
N ASP A 73 6.05 15.93 0.11
CA ASP A 73 5.06 16.02 1.18
C ASP A 73 3.83 15.15 0.87
N ASP A 74 2.90 15.09 1.82
CA ASP A 74 1.70 14.26 1.69
C ASP A 74 0.72 14.80 0.65
N GLU A 75 0.67 16.12 0.43
CA GLU A 75 -0.15 16.73 -0.62
C GLU A 75 0.33 16.25 -2.01
N PHE A 76 1.64 16.27 -2.25
CA PHE A 76 2.24 15.75 -3.45
C PHE A 76 2.00 14.24 -3.59
N ARG A 77 2.15 13.46 -2.52
CA ARG A 77 1.91 12.00 -2.58
C ARG A 77 0.44 11.68 -2.91
N ASN A 78 -0.49 12.35 -2.23
CA ASN A 78 -1.93 12.15 -2.39
C ASN A 78 -2.42 12.53 -3.80
N SER A 79 -1.76 13.49 -4.46
CA SER A 79 -2.10 13.90 -5.83
C SER A 79 -1.47 13.04 -6.93
N ARG A 80 -0.60 12.08 -6.61
CA ARG A 80 0.18 11.33 -7.60
C ARG A 80 -0.01 9.81 -7.57
N LEU A 81 -0.17 9.22 -6.40
CA LEU A 81 -0.26 7.77 -6.28
C LEU A 81 -1.59 7.26 -6.85
N LYS A 82 -1.51 6.39 -7.85
CA LYS A 82 -2.68 5.77 -8.47
C LYS A 82 -2.74 4.28 -8.18
N LEU A 83 -3.94 3.79 -7.86
CA LEU A 83 -4.24 2.37 -7.77
C LEU A 83 -5.25 2.02 -8.87
N ILE A 84 -4.97 0.94 -9.60
CA ILE A 84 -5.91 0.37 -10.56
C ILE A 84 -6.36 -0.97 -9.99
N PRO A 85 -7.48 -1.01 -9.26
CA PRO A 85 -7.93 -2.24 -8.65
C PRO A 85 -8.69 -3.10 -9.66
N SER A 86 -8.71 -4.42 -9.43
CA SER A 86 -9.54 -5.33 -10.21
C SER A 86 -9.90 -6.57 -9.40
N VAL A 87 -11.20 -6.84 -9.29
CA VAL A 87 -11.72 -8.05 -8.63
C VAL A 87 -12.47 -8.90 -9.66
N PRO A 88 -11.77 -9.77 -10.41
CA PRO A 88 -12.43 -10.62 -11.40
C PRO A 88 -13.32 -11.71 -10.76
N LYS A 89 -12.93 -12.19 -9.57
CA LYS A 89 -13.65 -13.22 -8.79
C LYS A 89 -13.96 -12.68 -7.40
N GLY A 90 -15.23 -12.71 -7.00
CA GLY A 90 -15.71 -12.21 -5.71
C GLY A 90 -17.24 -12.08 -5.70
N SER A 91 -17.81 -11.77 -4.54
CA SER A 91 -19.25 -11.46 -4.45
C SER A 91 -19.59 -10.27 -5.35
N TRP A 92 -20.82 -10.23 -5.87
CA TRP A 92 -21.25 -9.16 -6.77
C TRP A 92 -21.07 -7.77 -6.15
N ILE A 93 -21.40 -7.61 -4.86
CA ILE A 93 -21.25 -6.35 -4.13
C ILE A 93 -19.80 -5.89 -4.07
N VAL A 94 -18.84 -6.79 -3.80
CA VAL A 94 -17.40 -6.44 -3.76
C VAL A 94 -16.92 -6.00 -5.14
N ARG A 95 -17.31 -6.72 -6.20
CA ARG A 95 -16.91 -6.35 -7.58
C ARG A 95 -17.45 -4.98 -7.99
N GLN A 96 -18.69 -4.69 -7.62
CA GLN A 96 -19.32 -3.40 -7.92
C GLN A 96 -18.67 -2.25 -7.13
N SER A 97 -18.38 -2.46 -5.84
CA SER A 97 -17.76 -1.44 -4.99
C SER A 97 -16.32 -1.13 -5.39
N VAL A 98 -15.56 -2.14 -5.82
CA VAL A 98 -14.14 -1.96 -6.19
C VAL A 98 -14.00 -1.38 -7.61
N GLY A 99 -14.82 -1.81 -8.56
CA GLY A 99 -14.71 -1.37 -9.95
C GLY A 99 -13.39 -1.77 -10.62
N SER A 100 -13.04 -1.06 -11.71
CA SER A 100 -11.79 -1.26 -12.46
C SER A 100 -11.14 0.04 -12.95
N THR A 101 -11.64 1.17 -12.45
CA THR A 101 -11.17 2.50 -12.84
C THR A 101 -9.95 2.87 -11.99
N PRO A 102 -8.91 3.49 -12.57
CA PRO A 102 -7.83 4.07 -11.79
C PRO A 102 -8.37 5.10 -10.78
N CYS A 103 -7.83 5.09 -9.56
CA CYS A 103 -8.12 6.10 -8.55
C CYS A 103 -6.84 6.79 -8.06
N LEU A 104 -6.92 8.07 -7.74
CA LEU A 104 -5.89 8.73 -6.92
C LEU A 104 -6.07 8.29 -5.47
N LEU A 105 -5.17 7.42 -5.01
CA LEU A 105 -5.35 6.68 -3.77
C LEU A 105 -5.52 7.62 -2.57
N GLY A 106 -4.61 8.59 -2.43
CA GLY A 106 -4.64 9.56 -1.34
C GLY A 106 -5.73 10.63 -1.43
N LYS A 107 -6.56 10.63 -2.49
CA LYS A 107 -7.81 11.42 -2.56
C LYS A 107 -9.04 10.58 -2.24
N ALA A 108 -8.95 9.26 -2.42
CA ALA A 108 -10.07 8.34 -2.27
C ALA A 108 -10.16 7.76 -0.85
N VAL A 109 -9.00 7.53 -0.22
CA VAL A 109 -8.84 6.91 1.10
C VAL A 109 -7.70 7.59 1.86
N ASP A 110 -7.70 7.41 3.18
CA ASP A 110 -6.68 7.96 4.06
C ASP A 110 -5.41 7.14 3.87
N CYS A 111 -4.33 7.84 3.55
CA CYS A 111 -3.00 7.27 3.42
C CYS A 111 -2.10 7.89 4.49
N ASN A 112 -1.48 7.04 5.31
CA ASN A 112 -0.43 7.45 6.23
C ASN A 112 0.93 7.10 5.60
N TYR A 113 1.81 8.10 5.46
CA TYR A 113 3.10 7.96 4.79
C TYR A 113 4.23 7.98 5.80
N ILE A 114 4.97 6.88 5.88
CA ILE A 114 6.06 6.75 6.84
C ILE A 114 7.38 6.67 6.06
N ARG A 115 8.06 7.82 6.00
CA ARG A 115 9.37 7.93 5.36
C ARG A 115 10.49 7.63 6.37
N CYS A 116 11.21 6.54 6.17
CA CYS A 116 12.44 6.19 6.90
C CYS A 116 13.61 6.11 5.94
N ARG A 117 14.86 6.18 6.42
CA ARG A 117 16.07 6.28 5.56
C ARG A 117 16.06 5.36 4.31
N ASN A 118 15.72 4.08 4.49
CA ASN A 118 15.81 3.04 3.45
C ASN A 118 14.44 2.55 2.93
N TYR A 119 13.33 3.14 3.37
CA TYR A 119 12.03 2.81 2.81
C TYR A 119 11.01 3.94 2.93
N LEU A 120 10.01 3.90 2.06
CA LEU A 120 8.74 4.60 2.27
C LEU A 120 7.68 3.53 2.49
N GLU A 121 6.94 3.62 3.59
CA GLU A 121 5.74 2.83 3.82
C GLU A 121 4.49 3.68 3.60
N ILE A 122 3.49 3.09 2.96
CA ILE A 122 2.20 3.69 2.67
C ILE A 122 1.14 2.79 3.32
N ASP A 123 0.61 3.23 4.44
CA ASP A 123 -0.51 2.60 5.13
C ASP A 123 -1.81 3.13 4.50
N VAL A 124 -2.52 2.26 3.79
CA VAL A 124 -3.73 2.60 3.03
C VAL A 124 -4.95 2.08 3.78
N ASP A 125 -5.72 2.96 4.39
CA ASP A 125 -6.93 2.60 5.11
C ASP A 125 -8.13 2.49 4.16
N ILE A 126 -8.43 1.27 3.72
CA ILE A 126 -9.52 1.04 2.76
C ILE A 126 -10.91 1.38 3.36
N GLY A 127 -11.05 1.42 4.69
CA GLY A 127 -12.33 1.73 5.33
C GLY A 127 -12.51 3.18 5.75
N SER A 128 -11.51 4.06 5.57
CA SER A 128 -11.63 5.47 5.97
C SER A 128 -12.58 6.27 5.06
N SER A 129 -12.82 5.79 3.84
CA SER A 129 -13.82 6.40 2.96
C SER A 129 -15.21 5.97 3.38
N THR A 130 -16.04 6.94 3.79
CA THR A 130 -17.51 6.79 3.89
C THR A 130 -18.13 6.35 2.56
N VAL A 131 -17.35 6.29 1.48
CA VAL A 131 -17.71 5.93 0.12
C VAL A 131 -16.91 4.74 -0.41
N ALA A 132 -16.69 3.72 0.42
CA ALA A 132 -16.29 2.37 -0.03
C ALA A 132 -17.34 1.66 -0.94
N ASN A 133 -18.40 2.38 -1.38
CA ASN A 133 -19.38 1.93 -2.37
C ASN A 133 -19.30 2.64 -3.74
N GLY A 134 -18.33 3.55 -3.98
CA GLY A 134 -18.28 4.24 -5.28
C GLY A 134 -17.06 5.09 -5.64
N VAL A 135 -16.02 5.18 -4.79
CA VAL A 135 -14.93 6.16 -5.00
C VAL A 135 -13.61 5.52 -5.45
N LEU A 136 -13.69 4.63 -6.44
CA LEU A 136 -12.51 4.24 -7.23
C LEU A 136 -12.56 4.80 -8.66
N GLY A 137 -13.38 5.84 -8.90
CA GLY A 137 -13.60 6.45 -10.23
C GLY A 137 -12.91 7.79 -10.50
N LEU A 138 -12.04 8.29 -9.61
CA LEU A 138 -11.56 9.69 -9.63
C LEU A 138 -10.16 9.89 -10.25
N ALA A 139 -9.89 9.32 -11.43
CA ALA A 139 -8.67 9.63 -12.19
C ALA A 139 -8.88 9.54 -13.72
N ASN A 140 -9.91 10.20 -14.26
CA ASN A 140 -10.30 10.11 -15.68
C ASN A 140 -9.91 11.35 -16.53
N THR A 141 -9.03 12.24 -16.06
CA THR A 141 -8.52 13.33 -16.90
C THR A 141 -7.32 12.85 -17.72
N THR A 142 -7.27 13.20 -19.01
CA THR A 142 -6.23 12.77 -19.97
C THR A 142 -4.81 13.17 -19.55
N ASP A 143 -4.67 14.19 -18.71
CA ASP A 143 -3.39 14.66 -18.16
C ASP A 143 -2.91 13.85 -16.94
N GLU A 144 -3.73 12.90 -16.47
CA GLU A 144 -3.47 12.07 -15.30
C GLU A 144 -3.37 10.58 -15.66
N LEU A 145 -2.72 10.21 -16.77
CA LEU A 145 -2.27 8.82 -16.93
C LEU A 145 -1.17 8.49 -15.90
N PRO A 146 -1.03 7.24 -15.44
CA PRO A 146 0.10 6.87 -14.61
C PRO A 146 1.39 7.00 -15.44
N GLU A 147 2.24 7.97 -15.08
CA GLU A 147 3.49 8.25 -15.81
C GLU A 147 4.45 7.05 -15.77
N ARG A 148 4.38 6.23 -14.72
CA ARG A 148 5.12 4.96 -14.58
C ARG A 148 4.35 3.94 -13.76
N LEU A 149 4.35 2.69 -14.21
CA LEU A 149 3.92 1.54 -13.42
C LEU A 149 5.03 1.19 -12.40
N ILE A 150 4.72 1.31 -11.11
CA ILE A 150 5.65 1.01 -10.02
C ILE A 150 5.62 -0.46 -9.58
N GLY A 151 4.51 -1.16 -9.85
CA GLY A 151 4.34 -2.57 -9.53
C GLY A 151 2.96 -3.07 -9.96
N ALA A 152 2.83 -4.39 -10.09
CA ALA A 152 1.55 -5.06 -10.32
C ALA A 152 1.54 -6.35 -9.49
N VAL A 153 0.44 -6.60 -8.78
CA VAL A 153 0.28 -7.78 -7.95
C VAL A 153 -1.09 -8.40 -8.21
N ARG A 154 -1.12 -9.73 -8.25
CA ARG A 154 -2.35 -10.49 -8.28
C ARG A 154 -2.37 -11.45 -7.10
N VAL A 155 -3.41 -11.33 -6.29
CA VAL A 155 -3.70 -12.28 -5.23
C VAL A 155 -4.88 -13.14 -5.66
N SER A 156 -4.85 -14.43 -5.34
CA SER A 156 -5.89 -15.39 -5.72
C SER A 156 -6.05 -16.40 -4.60
N HIS A 157 -7.30 -16.76 -4.30
CA HIS A 157 -7.64 -17.72 -3.25
C HIS A 157 -7.06 -17.33 -1.87
N LEU A 158 -7.17 -16.05 -1.49
CA LEU A 158 -6.74 -15.57 -0.18
C LEU A 158 -7.60 -16.19 0.93
N GLU A 159 -6.96 -16.87 1.88
CA GLU A 159 -7.63 -17.44 3.04
C GLU A 159 -7.46 -16.53 4.27
N LEU A 160 -8.56 -16.03 4.81
CA LEU A 160 -8.54 -15.14 5.98
C LEU A 160 -7.92 -15.81 7.22
N SER A 161 -8.16 -17.11 7.39
CA SER A 161 -7.61 -17.90 8.50
C SER A 161 -6.08 -17.98 8.49
N SER A 162 -5.45 -17.92 7.31
CA SER A 162 -4.01 -17.99 7.11
C SER A 162 -3.25 -16.72 7.55
N ALA A 163 -3.96 -15.62 7.81
CA ALA A 163 -3.35 -14.39 8.30
C ALA A 163 -2.69 -14.62 9.67
N ILE A 164 -1.49 -14.05 9.84
CA ILE A 164 -0.70 -14.18 11.06
C ILE A 164 -0.74 -12.90 11.91
N VAL A 165 -0.62 -13.03 13.22
CA VAL A 165 -0.49 -11.86 14.10
C VAL A 165 0.96 -11.39 14.06
N PRO A 166 1.25 -10.15 13.64
CA PRO A 166 2.62 -9.67 13.55
C PRO A 166 3.18 -9.32 14.93
N GLU A 167 4.46 -9.63 15.16
CA GLU A 167 5.20 -9.16 16.33
C GLU A 167 5.69 -7.72 16.09
N LEU A 168 4.82 -6.73 16.33
CA LEU A 168 5.19 -5.33 16.23
C LEU A 168 5.82 -4.84 17.56
N PRO A 169 6.95 -4.10 17.51
CA PRO A 169 7.48 -3.40 18.67
C PRO A 169 6.40 -2.50 19.28
N THR A 170 6.30 -2.48 20.60
CA THR A 170 5.46 -1.51 21.32
C THR A 170 5.90 -0.11 20.97
N GLU A 171 4.96 0.78 20.68
CA GLU A 171 5.22 2.20 20.53
C GLU A 171 5.88 2.69 21.81
N SER A 172 7.14 3.12 21.71
CA SER A 172 7.77 3.85 22.80
C SER A 172 6.97 5.14 23.02
N PRO A 173 6.58 5.45 24.28
CA PRO A 173 5.79 6.63 24.60
C PRO A 173 6.48 7.94 24.22
#